data_AF-A0AAW6Y3D7-F1
#
_entry.id   AF-A0AAW6Y3D7-F1
#
_cell.length_a   1.000
_cell.length_b   1.000
_cell.length_c   1.000
_cell.angle_alpha   90.00
_cell.angle_beta   90.00
_cell.angle_gamma   90.00
#
_symmetry.space_group_name_H-M   'P 1'
#
loop_
_entity.id
_entity.type
_entity.pdbx_description
1 polymer ?
#
loop_
_entity_poly.entity_id
_entity_poly.type
_entity_poly.pdbx_seq_one_letter_code
_entity_poly.pdbx_strand_id
1 'polypeptide(L)'
;MIGYGYDQSLPVYFKQFGGLFLGEYLAGDESSKLFTEVRKKLGAAYAIDATNYVNNSLFLISTGISKDKIAVASKAIKSGVGAVQAGK
;
A
#
# COMPACT_ATOMS: atom_id res chain seq x y z
N MET A 1 -24.58 5.03 14.11
CA MET A 1 -23.52 5.81 13.43
C MET A 1 -22.20 5.32 13.99
N ILE A 2 -21.45 4.52 13.22
CA ILE A 2 -20.14 4.00 13.67
C ILE A 2 -19.18 5.19 13.61
N GLY A 3 -18.78 5.68 14.78
CA GLY A 3 -17.84 6.79 14.91
C GLY A 3 -16.47 6.36 14.39
N TYR A 4 -16.14 6.81 13.18
CA TYR A 4 -14.79 6.75 12.67
C TYR A 4 -13.92 7.69 13.52
N GLY A 5 -12.73 7.24 13.92
CA GLY A 5 -11.70 8.09 14.51
C GLY A 5 -11.32 9.16 13.50
N TYR A 6 -12.03 10.28 13.53
CA TYR A 6 -11.94 11.33 12.54
C TYR A 6 -11.03 12.42 13.09
N ASP A 7 -9.78 12.41 12.66
CA ASP A 7 -8.86 13.49 12.97
C ASP A 7 -9.26 14.76 12.20
N GLN A 8 -9.90 15.69 12.91
CA GLN A 8 -10.36 16.95 12.34
C GLN A 8 -9.19 17.85 11.92
N SER A 9 -7.99 17.65 12.47
CA SER A 9 -6.80 18.45 12.17
C SER A 9 -6.17 18.16 10.80
N LEU A 10 -6.47 17.01 10.20
CA LEU A 10 -5.95 16.66 8.88
C LEU A 10 -6.51 17.60 7.78
N PRO A 11 -5.65 18.16 6.91
CA PRO A 11 -6.12 18.97 5.80
C PRO A 11 -7.09 18.21 4.89
N VAL A 12 -8.13 18.88 4.37
CA VAL A 12 -9.18 18.27 3.53
C VAL A 12 -8.61 17.53 2.32
N TYR A 13 -7.55 18.06 1.71
CA TYR A 13 -6.90 17.41 0.57
C TYR A 13 -6.23 16.08 0.96
N PHE A 14 -5.62 15.99 2.15
CA PHE A 14 -5.08 14.71 2.66
C PHE A 14 -6.19 13.72 2.98
N LYS A 15 -7.33 14.20 3.48
CA LYS A 15 -8.51 13.35 3.78
C LYS A 15 -9.10 12.72 2.51
N GLN A 16 -9.09 13.44 1.40
CA GLN A 16 -9.68 12.96 0.13
C GLN A 16 -8.68 12.23 -0.76
N PHE A 17 -7.43 12.70 -0.83
CA PHE A 17 -6.47 12.25 -1.83
C PHE A 17 -5.25 11.53 -1.24
N GLY A 18 -5.04 11.58 0.08
CA GLY A 18 -3.86 10.98 0.71
C GLY A 18 -3.71 9.49 0.40
N GLY A 19 -4.81 8.74 0.43
CA GLY A 19 -4.80 7.33 0.06
C GLY A 19 -4.63 7.07 -1.45
N LEU A 20 -4.99 8.02 -2.32
CA LEU A 20 -4.71 7.91 -3.76
C LEU A 20 -3.21 8.05 -4.04
N PHE A 21 -2.56 9.06 -3.46
CA PHE A 21 -1.10 9.22 -3.58
C PHE A 21 -0.34 8.04 -2.97
N LEU A 22 -0.80 7.54 -1.83
CA LEU A 22 -0.22 6.35 -1.19
C LEU A 22 -0.38 5.10 -2.08
N GLY A 23 -1.54 4.94 -2.72
CA GLY A 23 -1.81 3.88 -3.69
C GLY A 23 -0.83 3.92 -4.86
N GLU A 24 -0.70 5.08 -5.49
CA GLU A 24 0.17 5.26 -6.66
C GLU A 24 1.65 4.99 -6.31
N TYR A 25 2.11 5.54 -5.19
CA TYR A 25 3.48 5.34 -4.72
C TYR A 25 3.81 3.87 -4.42
N LEU A 26 2.87 3.15 -3.81
CA LEU A 26 3.08 1.76 -3.40
C LEU A 26 2.91 0.77 -4.56
N ALA A 27 1.89 0.92 -5.39
CA ALA A 27 1.52 -0.09 -6.38
C ALA A 27 0.96 0.47 -7.71
N GLY A 28 1.10 1.76 -8.00
CA GLY A 28 0.50 2.40 -9.19
C GLY A 28 1.04 1.89 -10.52
N ASP A 29 2.35 2.01 -10.73
CA ASP A 29 3.01 1.60 -11.98
C ASP A 29 4.27 0.75 -11.74
N GLU A 30 5.04 0.49 -12.80
CA GLU A 30 6.26 -0.32 -12.71
C GLU A 30 7.40 0.33 -11.91
N SER A 31 7.30 1.63 -11.64
CA SER A 31 8.23 2.39 -10.80
C SER A 31 7.86 2.36 -9.32
N SER A 32 6.62 1.98 -8.99
CA SER A 32 6.11 1.91 -7.63
C SER A 32 6.93 0.96 -6.74
N LYS A 33 6.92 1.22 -5.43
CA LYS A 33 7.80 0.51 -4.48
C LYS A 33 7.53 -0.97 -4.41
N LEU A 34 6.27 -1.39 -4.34
CA LEU A 34 5.95 -2.82 -4.22
C LEU A 34 6.14 -3.53 -5.55
N PHE A 35 5.88 -2.86 -6.68
CA PHE A 35 6.20 -3.45 -7.98
C PHE A 35 7.71 -3.71 -8.09
N THR A 36 8.54 -2.73 -7.77
CA THR A 36 10.00 -2.86 -7.87
C THR A 36 10.57 -3.89 -6.89
N GLU A 37 10.17 -3.85 -5.61
CA GLU A 37 10.74 -4.73 -4.58
C GLU A 37 10.16 -6.15 -4.62
N VAL A 38 8.84 -6.31 -4.83
CA VAL A 38 8.17 -7.62 -4.70
C VAL A 38 8.03 -8.32 -6.05
N ARG A 39 7.64 -7.60 -7.10
CA ARG A 39 7.47 -8.19 -8.43
C ARG A 39 8.81 -8.27 -9.17
N LYS A 40 9.55 -7.17 -9.30
CA LYS A 40 10.77 -7.13 -10.12
C LYS A 40 11.97 -7.83 -9.47
N LYS A 41 12.29 -7.50 -8.21
CA LYS A 41 13.48 -8.07 -7.54
C LYS A 41 13.26 -9.50 -7.04
N LEU A 42 12.12 -9.77 -6.41
CA LEU A 42 11.85 -11.08 -5.80
C LEU A 42 11.16 -12.06 -6.77
N GLY A 43 10.63 -11.57 -7.90
CA GLY A 43 9.81 -12.38 -8.80
C GLY A 43 8.65 -13.05 -8.08
N ALA A 44 8.13 -12.41 -7.03
CA ALA A 44 7.25 -13.05 -6.06
C ALA A 44 5.77 -12.83 -6.33
N ALA A 45 5.44 -11.83 -7.14
CA ALA A 45 4.07 -11.47 -7.48
C ALA A 45 3.91 -11.25 -8.98
N TYR A 46 2.78 -11.70 -9.53
CA TYR A 46 2.42 -11.43 -10.92
C TYR A 46 1.67 -10.10 -11.07
N ALA A 47 0.92 -9.69 -10.05
CA ALA A 47 0.22 -8.42 -9.98
C ALA A 47 0.19 -7.93 -8.53
N ILE A 48 0.29 -6.63 -8.33
CA ILE A 48 0.19 -5.96 -7.03
C ILE A 48 -0.68 -4.73 -7.26
N ASP A 49 -1.67 -4.54 -6.41
CA ASP A 49 -2.63 -3.44 -6.44
C ASP A 49 -2.75 -2.83 -5.04
N ALA A 50 -3.06 -1.54 -4.96
CA ALA A 50 -3.36 -0.84 -3.73
C ALA A 50 -4.65 -0.04 -3.88
N THR A 51 -5.66 -0.39 -3.09
CA THR A 51 -7.00 0.22 -3.12
C THR A 51 -7.27 0.96 -1.82
N ASN A 52 -7.68 2.22 -1.92
CA ASN A 52 -8.11 3.04 -0.78
C ASN A 52 -9.63 3.06 -0.65
N TYR A 53 -10.18 2.33 0.31
CA TYR A 53 -11.60 2.37 0.68
C TYR A 53 -11.85 3.51 1.68
N VAL A 54 -11.98 4.73 1.15
CA VAL A 54 -12.16 5.97 1.94
C VAL A 54 -13.29 5.86 2.97
N ASN A 55 -14.42 5.28 2.57
CA ASN A 55 -15.61 5.16 3.41
C ASN A 55 -15.47 4.15 4.56
N ASN A 56 -14.40 3.34 4.54
CA ASN A 56 -14.16 2.26 5.50
C ASN A 56 -12.89 2.48 6.32
N SER A 57 -12.18 3.60 6.12
CA SER A 57 -10.84 3.83 6.70
C SER A 57 -9.90 2.65 6.47
N LEU A 58 -9.99 2.02 5.29
CA LEU A 58 -9.25 0.83 4.94
C LEU A 58 -8.39 1.09 3.70
N PHE A 59 -7.09 0.88 3.84
CA PHE A 59 -6.16 0.83 2.73
C PHE A 59 -5.73 -0.62 2.52
N LEU A 60 -6.06 -1.19 1.37
CA LEU A 60 -5.86 -2.60 1.05
C LEU A 60 -4.78 -2.76 -0.01
N ILE A 61 -3.80 -3.62 0.25
CA ILE A 61 -2.81 -4.06 -0.73
C ILE A 61 -3.14 -5.50 -1.11
N SER A 62 -3.37 -5.73 -2.41
CA SER A 62 -3.80 -7.02 -2.95
C SER A 62 -2.78 -7.55 -3.95
N THR A 63 -2.40 -8.81 -3.84
CA THR A 63 -1.42 -9.43 -4.75
C THR A 63 -1.55 -10.94 -4.82
N GLY A 64 -1.27 -11.50 -5.99
CA GLY A 64 -1.09 -12.94 -6.17
C GLY A 64 0.37 -13.31 -5.93
N ILE A 65 0.64 -14.12 -4.89
CA ILE A 65 1.99 -14.57 -4.52
C ILE A 65 2.08 -16.11 -4.59
N SER A 66 3.16 -16.64 -5.16
CA SER A 66 3.46 -18.07 -5.13
C SER A 66 3.66 -18.56 -3.69
N LYS A 67 3.14 -19.75 -3.34
CA LYS A 67 3.14 -20.26 -1.96
C LYS A 67 4.52 -20.27 -1.29
N ASP A 68 5.55 -20.62 -2.05
CA ASP A 68 6.95 -20.68 -1.61
C ASP A 68 7.55 -19.29 -1.29
N LYS A 69 6.93 -18.21 -1.78
CA LYS A 69 7.43 -16.84 -1.64
C LYS A 69 6.62 -15.98 -0.66
N ILE A 70 5.57 -16.52 -0.03
CA ILE A 70 4.70 -15.77 0.88
C ILE A 70 5.50 -15.07 1.98
N ALA A 71 6.44 -15.77 2.63
CA ALA A 71 7.21 -15.21 3.73
C ALA A 71 8.09 -14.03 3.30
N VAL A 72 8.81 -14.19 2.17
CA VAL A 72 9.73 -13.16 1.65
C VAL A 72 8.94 -11.96 1.13
N ALA A 73 7.88 -12.19 0.38
CA ALA A 73 7.01 -11.13 -0.13
C ALA A 73 6.33 -10.35 1.02
N SER A 74 5.80 -11.05 2.03
CA SER A 74 5.19 -10.42 3.21
C SER A 74 6.17 -9.53 3.95
N LYS A 75 7.44 -9.96 4.08
CA LYS A 75 8.50 -9.15 4.70
C LYS A 75 8.78 -7.91 3.87
N ALA A 76 8.94 -8.04 2.56
CA ALA A 76 9.21 -6.93 1.67
C ALA A 76 8.07 -5.90 1.67
N ILE A 77 6.81 -6.34 1.63
CA ILE A 77 5.64 -5.46 1.72
C ILE A 77 5.63 -4.69 3.04
N LYS A 78 5.81 -5.38 4.17
CA LYS A 78 5.88 -4.73 5.50
C LYS A 78 7.01 -3.72 5.59
N SER A 79 8.19 -4.05 5.05
CA SER A 79 9.32 -3.12 5.01
C SER A 79 9.02 -1.90 4.13
N GLY A 80 8.37 -2.08 2.98
CA GLY A 80 7.96 -0.97 2.11
C GLY A 80 6.98 -0.02 2.80
N VAL A 81 5.94 -0.57 3.45
CA VAL A 81 4.98 0.24 4.23
C VAL A 81 5.66 0.95 5.40
N GLY A 82 6.58 0.26 6.10
CA GLY A 82 7.35 0.85 7.20
C GLY A 82 8.27 1.99 6.75
N ALA A 83 8.84 1.91 5.54
CA ALA A 83 9.64 3.00 4.97
C ALA A 83 8.80 4.25 4.71
N VAL A 84 7.60 4.08 4.13
CA VAL A 84 6.65 5.19 3.92
C VAL A 84 6.26 5.83 5.24
N GLN A 85 5.97 5.04 6.27
CA GLN A 85 5.66 5.55 7.61
C GLN A 85 6.82 6.39 8.18
N ALA A 86 8.07 6.04 7.85
CA ALA A 86 9.25 6.78 8.25
C ALA A 86 9.59 7.98 7.34
N GLY A 87 8.77 8.26 6.32
CA GLY A 87 9.02 9.34 5.34
C GLY A 87 10.18 9.05 4.39
N LYS A 88 10.44 7.77 4.07
CA LYS A 88 11.56 7.30 3.23
C LYS A 88 11.10 6.60 1.96
#